data_AF-A0A7J7G2K1-F1
#
_entry.id   AF-A0A7J7G2K1-F1
#
_cell.length_a   1.000
_cell.length_b   1.000
_cell.length_c   1.000
_cell.angle_alpha   90.00
_cell.angle_beta   90.00
_cell.angle_gamma   90.00
#
_symmetry.space_group_name_H-M   'P 1'
#
loop_
_entity.id
_entity.type
_entity.pdbx_description
1 polymer ?
#
loop_
_entity_poly.entity_id
_entity_poly.type
_entity_poly.pdbx_seq_one_letter_code
_entity_poly.pdbx_strand_id
1 'polypeptide(L)'
;MEGIRLISTSVVQSSSRHGERIELTPWDLQFLLLGSVQKGLLFHKPTPSQENLLANTIVDHLKISFSHTLEFFPLLTGRLSKDGSRGAATPPKI
;
A
#
# COMPACT_ATOMS: atom_id res chain seq x y z
N MET A 1 30.75 9.82 -2.19
CA MET A 1 29.32 9.84 -1.84
C MET A 1 28.76 8.50 -2.27
N GLU A 2 28.91 7.48 -1.43
CA GLU A 2 28.55 6.11 -1.81
C GLU A 2 27.03 5.98 -1.77
N GLY A 3 26.48 5.76 -2.96
CA GLY A 3 25.09 6.02 -3.29
C GLY A 3 24.15 4.92 -2.84
N ILE A 4 22.95 5.33 -2.45
CA ILE A 4 21.81 4.45 -2.20
C ILE A 4 21.63 3.54 -3.43
N ARG A 5 21.59 2.22 -3.22
CA ARG A 5 21.34 1.23 -4.27
C ARG A 5 19.94 0.66 -4.12
N LEU A 6 19.15 0.75 -5.19
CA LEU A 6 17.87 0.04 -5.27
C LEU A 6 18.12 -1.46 -5.46
N ILE A 7 17.59 -2.29 -4.54
CA ILE A 7 17.76 -3.75 -4.57
C ILE A 7 16.57 -4.43 -5.26
N SER A 8 15.35 -3.92 -5.05
CA SER A 8 14.12 -4.51 -5.58
C SER A 8 12.99 -3.49 -5.63
N THR A 9 12.09 -3.64 -6.58
CA THR A 9 10.79 -2.94 -6.64
C THR A 9 9.76 -3.93 -7.13
N SER A 10 8.67 -4.08 -6.38
CA SER A 10 7.60 -5.02 -6.71
C SER A 10 6.26 -4.52 -6.18
N VAL A 11 5.20 -4.81 -6.93
CA VAL A 11 3.81 -4.67 -6.46
C VAL A 11 3.41 -5.99 -5.83
N VAL A 12 2.96 -5.94 -4.58
CA VAL A 12 2.44 -7.12 -3.86
C VAL A 12 0.92 -7.01 -3.82
N GLN A 13 0.23 -8.09 -4.15
CA GLN A 13 -1.22 -8.18 -4.12
C GLN A 13 -1.64 -9.10 -2.96
N SER A 14 -2.82 -8.85 -2.38
CA SER A 14 -3.44 -9.85 -1.51
C SER A 14 -3.80 -11.09 -2.33
N SER A 15 -3.70 -12.27 -1.71
CA SER A 15 -4.16 -13.51 -2.33
C SER A 15 -5.69 -13.53 -2.46
N SER A 16 -6.39 -12.79 -1.60
CA SER A 16 -7.84 -12.68 -1.56
C SER A 16 -8.32 -11.41 -2.29
N ARG A 17 -9.34 -11.58 -3.16
CA ARG A 17 -9.99 -10.47 -3.87
C ARG A 17 -11.22 -10.03 -3.08
N HIS A 18 -11.02 -9.21 -2.04
CA HIS A 18 -12.12 -8.60 -1.31
C HIS A 18 -12.56 -7.31 -2.01
N GLY A 19 -13.84 -7.24 -2.38
CA GLY A 19 -14.46 -6.07 -3.04
C GLY A 19 -14.92 -5.01 -2.05
N GLU A 20 -14.15 -4.76 -0.99
CA GLU A 20 -14.53 -3.80 0.05
C GLU A 20 -14.30 -2.37 -0.45
N ARG A 21 -15.39 -1.59 -0.49
CA ARG A 21 -15.36 -0.15 -0.73
C ARG A 21 -15.77 0.54 0.55
N ILE A 22 -14.95 1.47 1.01
CA ILE A 22 -15.27 2.36 2.12
C ILE A 22 -15.45 3.78 1.58
N GLU A 23 -16.53 4.41 2.01
CA GLU A 23 -16.78 5.82 1.77
C GLU A 23 -15.98 6.64 2.78
N LEU A 24 -15.24 7.63 2.28
CA LEU A 24 -14.44 8.50 3.12
C LEU A 24 -15.35 9.43 3.93
N THR A 25 -15.04 9.57 5.21
CA THR A 25 -15.69 10.54 6.08
C THR A 25 -15.06 11.92 5.89
N PRO A 26 -15.71 13.01 6.33
CA PRO A 26 -15.10 14.34 6.33
C PRO A 26 -13.75 14.40 7.07
N TRP A 27 -13.59 13.58 8.12
CA TRP A 27 -12.34 13.44 8.86
C TRP A 27 -11.21 12.81 8.05
N ASP A 28 -11.51 11.94 7.09
CA ASP A 28 -10.50 11.35 6.22
C ASP A 28 -10.03 12.34 5.15
N LEU A 29 -10.94 13.18 4.64
CA LEU A 29 -10.65 14.16 3.59
C LEU A 29 -9.63 15.22 4.02
N GLN A 30 -9.69 15.66 5.28
CA GLN A 30 -8.67 16.58 5.81
C GLN A 30 -7.26 15.96 5.82
N PHE A 31 -7.13 14.63 5.96
CA PHE A 31 -5.83 13.96 5.95
C PHE A 31 -5.25 13.80 4.54
N LEU A 32 -6.09 13.80 3.50
CA LEU A 32 -5.60 13.76 2.11
C LEU A 32 -4.78 15.00 1.75
N LEU A 33 -5.02 16.13 2.41
CA LEU A 33 -4.31 17.39 2.19
C LEU A 33 -2.90 17.39 2.80
N LEU A 34 -2.63 16.50 3.77
CA LEU A 34 -1.35 16.40 4.47
C LEU A 34 -0.28 15.61 3.69
N GLY A 35 -0.65 14.98 2.57
CA GLY A 35 0.25 14.21 1.71
C GLY A 35 0.51 12.77 2.19
N SER A 36 1.41 12.06 1.49
CA SER A 36 1.74 10.68 1.82
C SER A 36 2.58 10.59 3.09
N VAL A 37 2.13 9.78 4.05
CA VAL A 37 2.89 9.50 5.28
C VAL A 37 4.18 8.75 4.93
N GLN A 38 5.33 9.35 5.24
CA GLN A 38 6.65 8.74 5.05
C GLN A 38 7.18 8.23 6.40
N LYS A 39 7.28 6.92 6.55
CA LYS A 39 7.83 6.26 7.75
C LYS A 39 8.90 5.25 7.34
N GLY A 40 9.95 5.14 8.15
CA GLY A 40 11.04 4.17 7.99
C GLY A 40 11.31 3.43 9.29
N LEU A 41 11.88 2.23 9.19
CA LEU A 41 12.33 1.43 10.32
C LEU A 41 13.84 1.20 10.20
N LEU A 42 14.56 1.37 11.31
CA LEU A 42 15.98 1.07 11.41
C LEU A 42 16.16 -0.19 12.25
N PHE A 43 16.82 -1.18 11.67
CA PHE A 43 17.18 -2.43 12.34
C PHE A 43 18.68 -2.42 12.65
N HIS A 44 19.06 -3.09 13.75
CA HIS A 44 20.46 -3.31 14.04
C HIS A 44 21.12 -4.10 12.93
N LYS A 45 22.41 -3.84 12.71
CA LYS A 45 23.19 -4.56 11.71
C LYS A 45 23.19 -6.06 12.06
N PRO A 46 22.79 -6.95 11.13
CA PRO A 46 22.83 -8.38 11.34
C PRO A 46 24.28 -8.88 11.55
N THR A 47 24.43 -10.02 12.21
CA THR A 47 25.74 -10.68 12.32
C THR A 47 26.18 -11.23 10.95
N PRO A 48 27.49 -11.50 10.72
CA PRO A 48 27.97 -11.98 9.43
C PRO A 48 27.27 -13.25 8.92
N SER A 49 26.85 -14.14 9.83
CA SER A 49 26.08 -15.34 9.47
C SER A 49 24.65 -15.01 9.02
N GLN A 50 24.03 -13.99 9.60
CA GLN A 50 22.70 -13.50 9.24
C GLN A 50 22.70 -12.69 7.94
N GLU A 51 23.77 -11.95 7.64
CA GLU A 51 23.89 -11.15 6.41
C GLU A 51 23.71 -11.98 5.14
N ASN A 52 24.39 -13.14 5.04
CA ASN A 52 24.29 -14.02 3.86
C ASN A 52 22.89 -14.62 3.67
N LEU A 53 22.22 -14.93 4.79
CA LEU A 53 20.85 -15.45 4.76
C LEU A 53 19.87 -14.35 4.33
N LEU A 54 19.99 -13.16 4.93
CA LEU A 54 19.12 -12.02 4.66
C LEU A 54 19.27 -11.51 3.22
N ALA A 55 20.49 -11.42 2.70
CA ALA A 55 20.74 -10.91 1.35
C ALA A 55 19.94 -11.65 0.28
N ASN A 56 19.72 -12.96 0.46
CA ASN A 56 19.02 -13.79 -0.52
C ASN A 56 17.54 -13.97 -0.24
N THR A 57 17.10 -13.83 1.02
CA THR A 57 15.73 -14.22 1.43
C THR A 57 14.84 -13.06 1.84
N ILE A 58 15.41 -11.89 2.18
CA ILE A 58 14.64 -10.81 2.79
C ILE A 58 13.55 -10.28 1.86
N VAL A 59 13.84 -10.17 0.56
CA VAL A 59 12.89 -9.65 -0.43
C VAL A 59 11.68 -10.59 -0.55
N ASP A 60 11.91 -11.90 -0.61
CA ASP A 60 10.84 -12.89 -0.75
C ASP A 60 10.05 -13.04 0.55
N HIS A 61 10.72 -13.04 1.70
CA HIS A 61 10.06 -13.08 3.00
C HIS A 61 9.17 -11.84 3.21
N LEU A 62 9.65 -10.65 2.83
CA LEU A 62 8.84 -9.43 2.89
C LEU A 62 7.65 -9.50 1.96
N LYS A 63 7.81 -9.97 0.71
CA LYS A 63 6.68 -10.13 -0.22
C LYS A 63 5.62 -11.08 0.31
N ILE A 64 6.03 -12.26 0.80
CA ILE A 64 5.10 -13.28 1.30
C ILE A 64 4.38 -12.79 2.56
N SER A 65 5.13 -12.30 3.55
CA SER A 65 4.54 -11.84 4.81
C SER A 65 3.65 -10.61 4.61
N PHE A 66 4.03 -9.69 3.72
CA PHE A 66 3.19 -8.55 3.38
C PHE A 66 1.93 -8.96 2.60
N SER A 67 2.05 -9.87 1.62
CA SER A 67 0.89 -10.43 0.91
C SER A 67 -0.14 -11.03 1.87
N HIS A 68 0.32 -11.84 2.82
CA HIS A 68 -0.56 -12.46 3.83
C HIS A 68 -1.16 -11.42 4.79
N THR A 69 -0.39 -10.38 5.15
CA THR A 69 -0.91 -9.27 5.97
C THR A 69 -2.02 -8.51 5.24
N LEU A 70 -1.88 -8.28 3.93
CA LEU A 70 -2.87 -7.58 3.12
C LEU A 70 -4.22 -8.31 3.03
N GLU A 71 -4.26 -9.62 3.29
CA GLU A 71 -5.53 -10.37 3.40
C GLU A 71 -6.40 -9.87 4.55
N PHE A 72 -5.78 -9.42 5.65
CA PHE A 72 -6.47 -8.87 6.83
C PHE A 72 -6.77 -7.37 6.70
N PHE A 73 -6.10 -6.67 5.78
CA PHE A 73 -6.25 -5.23 5.56
C PHE A 73 -6.64 -4.92 4.10
N PRO A 74 -7.82 -5.37 3.64
CA PRO A 74 -8.21 -5.30 2.23
C PRO A 74 -8.20 -3.87 1.67
N LEU A 75 -8.51 -2.87 2.50
CA LEU A 75 -8.52 -1.45 2.12
C LEU A 75 -7.14 -0.93 1.66
N LEU A 76 -6.04 -1.49 2.18
CA LEU A 76 -4.69 -1.08 1.80
C LEU A 76 -4.30 -1.56 0.39
N THR A 77 -5.03 -2.53 -0.15
CA THR A 77 -4.86 -3.01 -1.54
C THR A 77 -5.72 -2.22 -2.54
N GLY A 78 -6.61 -1.37 -2.04
CA GLY A 78 -7.52 -0.56 -2.84
C GLY A 78 -6.83 0.64 -3.51
N ARG A 79 -7.63 1.39 -4.27
CA ARG A 79 -7.23 2.67 -4.86
C ARG A 79 -8.22 3.73 -4.43
N LEU A 80 -7.70 4.92 -4.10
CA LEU A 80 -8.55 6.07 -3.86
C LEU A 80 -9.24 6.47 -5.17
N SER A 81 -10.57 6.57 -5.14
CA SER A 81 -11.38 7.02 -6.26
C SER A 81 -12.24 8.20 -5.84
N LYS A 82 -12.31 9.23 -6.68
CA LYS A 82 -13.28 10.31 -6.55
C LYS A 82 -14.54 9.88 -7.28
N ASP A 83 -15.68 9.84 -6.59
CA ASP A 83 -16.95 9.65 -7.26
C ASP A 83 -17.27 10.94 -8.04
N GLY A 84 -16.87 10.95 -9.32
CA GLY A 84 -17.17 12.03 -10.24
C GLY A 84 -18.61 11.90 -10.71
N SER A 85 -19.52 12.57 -10.01
CA SER A 85 -20.84 13.00 -10.53
C SER A 85 -21.58 11.96 -11.38
N ARG A 86 -22.37 11.08 -10.74
CA ARG A 86 -23.43 10.34 -11.44
C ARG A 86 -24.79 10.94 -11.12
N GLY A 87 -25.30 11.75 -12.07
CA GLY A 87 -26.73 12.05 -12.19
C GLY A 87 -27.15 13.50 -12.01
N ALA A 88 -26.68 14.42 -12.87
CA ALA A 88 -27.57 15.50 -13.28
C ALA A 88 -28.69 14.84 -14.11
N ALA A 89 -29.80 14.49 -13.45
CA ALA A 89 -31.01 14.07 -14.12
C ALA A 89 -31.43 15.23 -15.04
N THR A 90 -31.26 15.04 -16.35
CA THR A 90 -31.87 15.90 -17.35
C THR A 90 -33.38 15.88 -17.11
N PRO A 91 -34.05 17.04 -16.94
CA PRO A 91 -35.48 17.07 -16.79
C PRO A 91 -36.14 16.55 -18.07
N PRO A 92 -37.26 15.81 -17.97
CA PRO A 92 -37.96 15.31 -19.15
C PRO A 92 -38.41 16.50 -20.01
N LYS A 93 -38.11 16.43 -21.31
CA LYS A 93 -38.72 17.31 -22.31
C LYS A 93 -40.12 16.77 -22.63
N ILE A 94 -41.10 17.64 -22.35
CA ILE A 94 -42.49 17.69 -22.82
C ILE A 94 -43.40 16.56 -22.30
#